data_AF-A0A1L7AGM7-F1
#
_entry.id   AF-A0A1L7AGM7-F1
#
_cell.length_a   1.000
_cell.length_b   1.000
_cell.length_c   1.000
_cell.angle_alpha   90.00
_cell.angle_beta   90.00
_cell.angle_gamma   90.00
#
_symmetry.space_group_name_H-M   'P 1'
#
loop_
_entity.id
_entity.type
_entity.pdbx_description
1 polymer ?
#
loop_
_entity_poly.entity_id
_entity_poly.type
_entity_poly.pdbx_seq_one_letter_code
_entity_poly.pdbx_strand_id
1 'polypeptide(L)'
;MVMPMGQAVPSAAGIGALLAAAVLVALPLVAHAAGPAEASGPAARCARMGDDDTVRGYDPTLRDGFLRAWRKSFPGGTTKPDEALLRAQSHYRCMDGHLYACFTGANLPCDKLDQRRENAGAEAFCRANPASDSIPMAATGHDTPYEWRCRNGRAEVVGTVQELDARGFGKALWTRMN
;
A
#
# COMPACT_ATOMS: atom_id res chain seq x y z
N MET A 1 -23.50 91.11 -53.14
CA MET A 1 -22.75 91.88 -52.12
C MET A 1 -21.31 91.39 -52.19
N VAL A 2 -20.41 92.24 -52.71
CA VAL A 2 -18.93 92.30 -52.53
C VAL A 2 -18.19 90.93 -52.61
N MET A 3 -17.64 90.54 -53.77
CA MET A 3 -16.29 90.84 -54.31
C MET A 3 -15.22 89.78 -53.95
N PRO A 4 -14.10 89.71 -54.72
CA PRO A 4 -13.56 88.43 -55.17
C PRO A 4 -12.10 88.16 -54.75
N MET A 5 -11.56 87.09 -55.33
CA MET A 5 -10.16 86.83 -55.68
C MET A 5 -9.13 86.55 -54.58
N GLY A 6 -8.35 85.49 -54.80
CA GLY A 6 -7.05 85.32 -54.18
C GLY A 6 -6.56 83.87 -54.23
N GLN A 7 -5.98 83.47 -55.36
CA GLN A 7 -5.24 82.21 -55.48
C GLN A 7 -3.92 82.28 -54.72
N ALA A 8 -3.49 81.16 -54.13
CA ALA A 8 -2.08 80.85 -53.90
C ALA A 8 -1.87 79.33 -53.77
N VAL A 9 -1.01 78.79 -54.64
CA VAL A 9 -0.29 77.51 -54.54
C VAL A 9 1.14 77.89 -54.94
N PRO A 10 2.22 77.48 -54.23
CA PRO A 10 2.79 76.16 -54.49
C PRO A 10 3.49 75.42 -53.33
N SER A 11 3.48 74.10 -53.52
CA SER A 11 4.55 73.10 -53.33
C SER A 11 5.56 73.24 -52.20
N ALA A 12 5.57 72.23 -51.32
CA ALA A 12 6.67 71.26 -51.24
C ALA A 12 6.27 70.11 -50.31
N ALA A 13 5.94 68.96 -50.89
CA ALA A 13 5.78 67.70 -50.16
C ALA A 13 7.12 66.97 -50.11
N GLY A 14 7.45 66.39 -48.96
CA GLY A 14 8.40 65.28 -48.90
C GLY A 14 9.52 65.39 -47.88
N ILE A 15 9.20 65.37 -46.59
CA ILE A 15 10.07 64.80 -45.55
C ILE A 15 9.18 63.98 -44.62
N GLY A 16 8.93 62.72 -45.01
CA GLY A 16 8.30 61.73 -44.15
C GLY A 16 9.39 61.01 -43.37
N ALA A 17 9.54 61.35 -42.09
CA ALA A 17 10.33 60.58 -41.15
C ALA A 17 9.55 60.42 -39.84
N LEU A 18 9.71 59.24 -39.24
CA LEU A 18 9.36 58.84 -37.86
C LEU A 18 7.90 58.39 -37.69
N LEU A 19 7.55 57.22 -37.12
CA LEU A 19 8.26 56.12 -36.48
C LEU A 19 7.28 54.93 -36.50
N ALA A 20 7.65 53.80 -37.10
CA ALA A 20 6.93 52.54 -36.86
C ALA A 20 7.43 51.96 -35.52
N ALA A 21 6.65 52.14 -34.46
CA ALA A 21 6.91 51.49 -33.18
C ALA A 21 6.58 49.99 -33.28
N ALA A 22 7.58 49.17 -33.59
CA ALA A 22 7.50 47.72 -33.43
C ALA A 22 7.56 47.38 -31.93
N VAL A 23 6.40 47.14 -31.32
CA VAL A 23 6.30 46.59 -29.97
C VAL A 23 6.65 45.10 -30.03
N LEU A 24 7.91 44.77 -29.78
CA LEU A 24 8.36 43.40 -29.48
C LEU A 24 7.79 43.00 -28.11
N VAL A 25 6.65 42.31 -28.10
CA VAL A 25 6.14 41.63 -26.91
C VAL A 25 7.03 40.41 -26.65
N ALA A 26 8.06 40.58 -25.82
CA ALA A 26 8.81 39.47 -25.27
C ALA A 26 7.90 38.71 -24.28
N LEU A 27 7.29 37.62 -24.75
CA LEU A 27 6.63 36.65 -23.88
C LEU A 27 7.72 35.96 -23.02
N PRO A 28 7.70 36.07 -21.69
CA PRO A 28 8.57 35.27 -20.87
C PRO A 28 8.15 33.81 -21.03
N LEU A 29 9.04 32.96 -21.53
CA LEU A 29 8.94 31.51 -21.35
C LEU A 29 9.03 31.25 -19.85
N VAL A 30 7.89 31.15 -19.18
CA VAL A 30 7.81 30.62 -17.83
C VAL A 30 8.09 29.12 -17.95
N ALA A 31 9.36 28.75 -17.83
CA ALA A 31 9.76 27.38 -17.59
C ALA A 31 9.09 26.95 -16.28
N HIS A 32 8.00 26.20 -16.38
CA HIS A 32 7.45 25.49 -15.23
C HIS A 32 8.51 24.50 -14.80
N ALA A 33 9.30 24.87 -13.79
CA ALA A 33 10.07 23.91 -13.04
C ALA A 33 9.07 22.91 -12.47
N ALA A 34 8.98 21.72 -13.08
CA ALA A 34 8.34 20.59 -12.45
C ALA A 34 9.09 20.38 -11.14
N GLY A 35 8.46 20.76 -10.02
CA GLY A 35 8.96 20.41 -8.70
C GLY A 35 9.17 18.90 -8.62
N PRO A 36 10.02 18.41 -7.70
CA PRO A 36 10.17 16.97 -7.50
C PRO A 36 8.77 16.38 -7.32
N ALA A 37 8.38 15.47 -8.23
CA ALA A 37 7.13 14.76 -8.10
C ALA A 37 7.16 14.07 -6.73
N GLU A 38 6.29 14.48 -5.81
CA GLU A 38 6.18 13.81 -4.52
C GLU A 38 5.97 12.33 -4.80
N ALA A 39 6.80 11.49 -4.17
CA ALA A 39 6.60 10.06 -4.21
C ALA A 39 5.18 9.79 -3.69
N SER A 40 4.29 9.44 -4.61
CA SER A 40 2.91 9.08 -4.37
C SER A 40 2.80 7.56 -4.50
N GLY A 41 1.92 6.97 -3.71
CA GLY A 41 1.69 5.53 -3.68
C GLY A 41 1.84 4.91 -2.29
N PRO A 42 1.50 3.61 -2.14
CA PRO A 42 1.45 2.96 -0.83
C PRO A 42 2.79 2.93 -0.10
N ALA A 43 3.91 2.82 -0.82
CA ALA A 43 5.24 2.81 -0.21
C ALA A 43 5.57 4.15 0.47
N ALA A 44 5.34 5.25 -0.23
CA ALA A 44 5.53 6.59 0.32
C ALA A 44 4.52 6.88 1.44
N ARG A 45 3.31 6.32 1.35
CA ARG A 45 2.31 6.40 2.42
C ARG A 45 2.79 5.67 3.67
N CYS A 46 3.28 4.43 3.57
CA CYS A 46 3.81 3.69 4.71
C CYS A 46 5.01 4.39 5.34
N ALA A 47 5.92 4.94 4.52
CA ALA A 47 7.05 5.71 5.02
C ALA A 47 6.62 6.93 5.86
N ARG A 48 5.44 7.50 5.61
CA ARG A 48 4.88 8.62 6.39
C ARG A 48 4.02 8.18 7.57
N MET A 49 3.17 7.17 7.40
CA MET A 49 2.22 6.72 8.43
C MET A 49 2.91 5.91 9.54
N GLY A 50 4.01 5.24 9.22
CA GLY A 50 4.62 4.27 10.14
C GLY A 50 3.74 3.04 10.29
N ASP A 51 3.59 2.58 11.53
CA ASP A 51 2.86 1.36 11.87
C ASP A 51 1.36 1.63 12.06
N ASP A 52 0.54 0.90 11.32
CA ASP A 52 -0.89 0.81 11.60
C ASP A 52 -1.38 -0.64 11.60
N ASP A 53 -2.53 -0.84 12.24
CA ASP A 53 -3.18 -2.15 12.32
C ASP A 53 -4.04 -2.43 11.07
N THR A 54 -3.99 -1.57 10.04
CA THR A 54 -4.89 -1.65 8.90
C THR A 54 -4.34 -2.62 7.87
N VAL A 55 -4.99 -3.78 7.75
CA VAL A 55 -4.76 -4.72 6.65
C VAL A 55 -5.51 -4.24 5.42
N ARG A 56 -4.80 -4.13 4.30
CA ARG A 56 -5.31 -3.60 3.04
C ARG A 56 -5.26 -4.68 1.98
N GLY A 57 -6.29 -4.75 1.14
CA GLY A 57 -6.32 -5.68 0.02
C GLY A 57 -5.27 -5.35 -1.05
N TYR A 58 -5.10 -6.26 -1.99
CA TYR A 58 -4.19 -6.14 -3.13
C TYR A 58 -4.32 -4.80 -3.86
N ASP A 59 -3.17 -4.16 -4.09
CA ASP A 59 -3.03 -2.97 -4.93
C ASP A 59 -2.19 -3.35 -6.17
N PRO A 60 -2.74 -3.24 -7.40
CA PRO A 60 -2.02 -3.55 -8.63
C PRO A 60 -0.73 -2.75 -8.82
N THR A 61 -0.62 -1.55 -8.22
CA THR A 61 0.62 -0.76 -8.27
C THR A 61 1.76 -1.39 -7.47
N LEU A 62 1.45 -2.34 -6.57
CA LEU A 62 2.41 -3.07 -5.75
C LEU A 62 2.69 -4.49 -6.27
N ARG A 63 2.20 -4.85 -7.46
CA ARG A 63 2.26 -6.21 -8.02
C ARG A 63 3.65 -6.85 -7.91
N ASP A 64 4.70 -6.14 -8.34
CA ASP A 64 6.06 -6.69 -8.32
C ASP A 64 6.55 -6.95 -6.89
N GLY A 65 6.13 -6.12 -5.93
CA GLY A 65 6.38 -6.32 -4.50
C GLY A 65 5.69 -7.57 -3.96
N PHE A 66 4.42 -7.78 -4.32
CA PHE A 66 3.70 -9.00 -4.00
C PHE A 66 4.33 -10.24 -4.62
N LEU A 67 4.76 -10.19 -5.89
CA LEU A 67 5.44 -11.31 -6.54
C LEU A 67 6.80 -11.65 -5.89
N ARG A 68 7.56 -10.63 -5.45
CA ARG A 68 8.79 -10.83 -4.67
C ARG A 68 8.48 -11.47 -3.32
N ALA A 69 7.49 -10.95 -2.60
CA ALA A 69 7.09 -11.48 -1.31
C ALA A 69 6.59 -12.93 -1.42
N TRP A 70 5.75 -13.25 -2.41
CA TRP A 70 5.25 -14.62 -2.66
C TRP A 70 6.39 -15.63 -2.78
N ARG A 71 7.42 -15.32 -3.58
CA ARG A 71 8.58 -16.22 -3.74
C ARG A 71 9.38 -16.41 -2.46
N LYS A 72 9.45 -15.38 -1.60
CA LYS A 72 10.11 -15.45 -0.30
C LYS A 72 9.27 -16.24 0.72
N SER A 73 7.94 -16.09 0.70
CA SER A 73 7.02 -16.78 1.62
C SER A 73 6.84 -18.26 1.27
N PHE A 74 6.91 -18.63 -0.01
CA PHE A 74 6.70 -19.99 -0.50
C PHE A 74 7.93 -20.51 -1.28
N PRO A 75 9.08 -20.69 -0.62
CA PRO A 75 10.28 -21.18 -1.27
C PRO A 75 10.04 -22.60 -1.84
N GLY A 76 10.40 -22.80 -3.11
CA GLY A 76 10.17 -24.08 -3.81
C GLY A 76 8.74 -24.29 -4.33
N GLY A 77 7.83 -23.34 -4.12
CA GLY A 77 6.48 -23.39 -4.68
C GLY A 77 6.50 -23.33 -6.21
N THR A 78 5.73 -24.20 -6.86
CA THR A 78 5.58 -24.24 -8.32
C THR A 78 4.47 -23.29 -8.82
N THR A 79 3.54 -22.92 -7.95
CA THR A 79 2.46 -21.98 -8.24
C THR A 79 3.01 -20.58 -8.45
N LYS A 80 2.82 -20.06 -9.66
CA LYS A 80 3.04 -18.65 -10.00
C LYS A 80 1.70 -17.93 -9.87
N PRO A 81 1.56 -16.96 -8.95
CA PRO A 81 0.28 -16.30 -8.76
C PRO A 81 -0.03 -15.42 -9.97
N ASP A 82 -1.21 -15.61 -10.54
CA ASP A 82 -1.76 -14.71 -11.54
C ASP A 82 -2.49 -13.52 -10.87
N GLU A 83 -3.01 -12.59 -11.68
CA GLU A 83 -3.72 -11.41 -11.15
C GLU A 83 -4.96 -11.77 -10.33
N ALA A 84 -5.68 -12.83 -10.71
CA ALA A 84 -6.88 -13.24 -10.00
C ALA A 84 -6.52 -13.76 -8.61
N LEU A 85 -5.49 -14.60 -8.51
CA LEU A 85 -4.98 -15.12 -7.26
C LEU A 85 -4.44 -14.00 -6.37
N LEU A 86 -3.65 -13.08 -6.93
CA LEU A 86 -3.13 -11.93 -6.17
C LEU A 86 -4.27 -11.09 -5.60
N ARG A 87 -5.28 -10.77 -6.41
CA ARG A 87 -6.45 -9.99 -5.98
C ARG A 87 -7.27 -10.68 -4.90
N ALA A 88 -7.42 -12.00 -4.98
CA ALA A 88 -8.22 -12.77 -4.05
C ALA A 88 -7.51 -13.00 -2.70
N GLN A 89 -6.19 -13.14 -2.71
CA GLN A 89 -5.46 -13.68 -1.56
C GLN A 89 -4.42 -12.72 -0.98
N SER A 90 -4.02 -11.66 -1.67
CA SER A 90 -2.90 -10.84 -1.22
C SER A 90 -3.37 -9.62 -0.44
N HIS A 91 -2.69 -9.38 0.68
CA HIS A 91 -2.93 -8.26 1.58
C HIS A 91 -1.62 -7.58 1.92
N TYR A 92 -1.66 -6.28 2.20
CA TYR A 92 -0.51 -5.54 2.69
C TYR A 92 -0.82 -4.73 3.94
N ARG A 93 0.24 -4.44 4.71
CA ARG A 93 0.21 -3.47 5.80
C ARG A 93 1.48 -2.65 5.85
N CYS A 94 1.41 -1.53 6.56
CA CYS A 94 2.58 -0.73 6.89
C CYS A 94 3.16 -1.19 8.23
N MET A 95 4.45 -1.48 8.26
CA MET A 95 5.19 -1.83 9.48
C MET A 95 6.63 -1.33 9.34
N ASP A 96 7.12 -0.64 10.35
CA ASP A 96 8.39 0.07 10.44
C ASP A 96 8.67 0.97 9.22
N GLY A 97 7.63 1.67 8.73
CA GLY A 97 7.73 2.51 7.53
C GLY A 97 7.88 1.74 6.21
N HIS A 98 7.68 0.41 6.23
CA HIS A 98 7.82 -0.47 5.08
C HIS A 98 6.53 -1.20 4.75
N LEU A 99 6.42 -1.62 3.49
CA LEU A 99 5.34 -2.48 3.02
C LEU A 99 5.66 -3.95 3.28
N TYR A 100 4.73 -4.64 3.91
CA TYR A 100 4.75 -6.08 4.09
C TYR A 100 3.54 -6.71 3.42
N ALA A 101 3.74 -7.86 2.77
CA ALA A 101 2.70 -8.67 2.16
C ALA A 101 2.33 -9.85 3.06
N CYS A 102 1.07 -10.24 3.04
CA CYS A 102 0.57 -11.50 3.56
C CYS A 102 -0.38 -12.12 2.53
N PHE A 103 -0.51 -13.45 2.54
CA PHE A 103 -1.32 -14.19 1.59
C PHE A 103 -2.31 -15.08 2.33
N THR A 104 -3.61 -14.77 2.25
CA THR A 104 -4.68 -15.60 2.82
C THR A 104 -4.92 -16.84 1.96
N GLY A 105 -5.05 -17.99 2.59
CA GLY A 105 -5.20 -19.28 1.92
C GLY A 105 -4.43 -20.36 2.66
N ALA A 106 -4.68 -21.64 2.39
CA ALA A 106 -4.05 -22.76 3.11
C ALA A 106 -4.12 -22.62 4.65
N ASN A 107 -5.18 -21.99 5.15
CA ASN A 107 -5.39 -21.66 6.57
C ASN A 107 -4.41 -20.65 7.19
N LEU A 108 -3.84 -19.75 6.39
CA LEU A 108 -2.98 -18.65 6.86
C LEU A 108 -3.81 -17.36 7.06
N PRO A 109 -4.03 -16.90 8.30
CA PRO A 109 -4.72 -15.63 8.54
C PRO A 109 -3.78 -14.44 8.38
N CYS A 110 -4.22 -13.37 7.72
CA CYS A 110 -3.45 -12.12 7.67
C CYS A 110 -3.81 -11.16 8.81
N ASP A 111 -4.84 -11.44 9.60
CA ASP A 111 -5.27 -10.58 10.69
C ASP A 111 -4.45 -10.80 11.98
N LYS A 112 -4.75 -9.98 13.00
CA LYS A 112 -4.23 -10.20 14.34
C LYS A 112 -4.69 -11.55 14.86
N LEU A 113 -3.79 -12.24 15.54
CA LEU A 113 -4.14 -13.51 16.15
C LEU A 113 -4.89 -13.33 17.47
N ASP A 114 -5.78 -14.28 17.74
CA ASP A 114 -6.47 -14.44 19.01
C ASP A 114 -5.49 -14.89 20.09
N GLN A 115 -5.06 -13.92 20.90
CA GLN A 115 -4.12 -14.10 21.99
C GLN A 115 -4.77 -14.55 23.30
N ARG A 116 -6.07 -14.86 23.31
CA ARG A 116 -6.75 -15.43 24.48
C ARG A 116 -6.17 -16.79 24.83
N ARG A 117 -6.03 -17.04 26.14
CA ARG A 117 -5.59 -18.31 26.71
C ARG A 117 -6.76 -19.18 27.16
N GLU A 118 -7.97 -18.84 26.72
CA GLU A 118 -9.13 -19.73 26.71
C GLU A 118 -9.50 -20.04 25.25
N ASN A 119 -9.80 -21.30 24.96
CA ASN A 119 -10.24 -21.71 23.64
C ASN A 119 -11.36 -22.74 23.76
N ALA A 120 -12.57 -22.37 23.35
CA ALA A 120 -13.76 -23.20 23.53
C ALA A 120 -13.68 -24.52 22.76
N GLY A 121 -13.06 -24.51 21.58
CA GLY A 121 -12.87 -25.72 20.77
C GLY A 121 -11.82 -26.66 21.36
N ALA A 122 -10.74 -26.11 21.92
CA ALA A 122 -9.76 -26.88 22.69
C ALA A 122 -10.39 -27.52 23.94
N GLU A 123 -11.17 -26.74 24.72
CA GLU A 123 -11.87 -27.27 25.90
C GLU A 123 -12.89 -28.35 25.51
N ALA A 124 -13.60 -28.20 24.38
CA ALA A 124 -14.49 -29.23 23.86
C ALA A 124 -13.75 -30.51 23.46
N PHE A 125 -12.60 -30.36 22.79
CA PHE A 125 -11.75 -31.48 22.41
C PHE A 125 -11.24 -32.25 23.64
N CYS A 126 -10.80 -31.54 24.69
CA CYS A 126 -10.28 -32.18 25.89
C CYS A 126 -11.34 -32.92 26.72
N ARG A 127 -12.60 -32.49 26.71
CA ARG A 127 -13.69 -33.26 27.35
C ARG A 127 -13.85 -34.65 26.72
N ALA A 128 -13.63 -34.77 25.41
CA ALA A 128 -13.67 -36.05 24.70
C ALA A 128 -12.32 -36.80 24.78
N ASN A 129 -11.20 -36.09 24.94
CA ASN A 129 -9.85 -36.64 24.89
C ASN A 129 -9.02 -36.14 26.10
N PRO A 130 -9.25 -36.68 27.32
CA PRO A 130 -8.84 -36.05 28.57
C PRO A 130 -7.33 -35.95 28.82
N ALA A 131 -6.51 -36.69 28.07
CA ALA A 131 -5.06 -36.77 28.23
C ALA A 131 -4.31 -36.71 26.87
N SER A 132 -4.89 -36.08 25.85
CA SER A 132 -4.19 -35.88 24.56
C SER A 132 -3.03 -34.91 24.70
N ASP A 133 -1.84 -35.30 24.25
CA ASP A 133 -0.65 -34.45 24.31
C ASP A 133 -0.65 -33.31 23.28
N SER A 134 -1.55 -33.36 22.30
CA SER A 134 -1.74 -32.30 21.29
C SER A 134 -3.20 -32.11 20.94
N ILE A 135 -3.58 -30.89 20.53
CA ILE A 135 -4.92 -30.57 20.04
C ILE A 135 -4.83 -30.08 18.59
N PRO A 136 -5.59 -30.66 17.65
CA PRO A 136 -5.52 -30.27 16.25
C PRO A 136 -6.06 -28.85 16.02
N MET A 137 -5.52 -28.14 15.02
CA MET A 137 -6.03 -26.83 14.61
C MET A 137 -7.49 -26.84 14.16
N ALA A 138 -8.01 -28.00 13.72
CA ALA A 138 -9.44 -28.17 13.44
C ALA A 138 -10.32 -27.93 14.69
N ALA A 139 -9.77 -28.11 15.89
CA ALA A 139 -10.44 -27.81 17.16
C ALA A 139 -10.10 -26.41 17.67
N THR A 140 -8.83 -25.99 17.61
CA THR A 140 -8.41 -24.70 18.19
C THR A 140 -8.67 -23.50 17.29
N GLY A 141 -8.87 -23.72 15.99
CA GLY A 141 -8.78 -22.66 14.98
C GLY A 141 -7.35 -22.44 14.50
N HIS A 142 -7.22 -21.66 13.43
CA HIS A 142 -5.96 -21.29 12.79
C HIS A 142 -5.47 -19.89 13.18
N ASP A 143 -6.24 -19.18 14.00
CA ASP A 143 -6.02 -17.80 14.42
C ASP A 143 -5.45 -17.68 15.84
N THR A 144 -5.10 -18.79 16.49
CA THR A 144 -4.42 -18.76 17.80
C THR A 144 -2.90 -18.91 17.65
N PRO A 145 -2.08 -18.17 18.41
CA PRO A 145 -0.63 -18.34 18.41
C PRO A 145 -0.18 -19.50 19.30
N TYR A 146 -1.09 -20.16 20.02
CA TYR A 146 -0.75 -21.09 21.09
C TYR A 146 -0.82 -22.56 20.65
N GLU A 147 0.09 -23.34 21.23
CA GLU A 147 0.03 -24.80 21.21
C GLU A 147 -0.68 -25.29 22.48
N TRP A 148 -1.51 -26.31 22.32
CA TRP A 148 -2.37 -26.82 23.38
C TRP A 148 -2.24 -28.32 23.57
N ARG A 149 -2.42 -28.76 24.83
CA ARG A 149 -2.66 -30.16 25.21
C ARG A 149 -3.87 -30.28 26.11
N CYS A 150 -4.27 -31.52 26.38
CA CYS A 150 -5.28 -31.85 27.38
C CYS A 150 -4.65 -32.41 28.65
N ARG A 151 -5.04 -31.86 29.80
CA ARG A 151 -4.73 -32.41 31.11
C ARG A 151 -6.02 -32.54 31.91
N ASN A 152 -6.36 -33.76 32.33
CA ASN A 152 -7.54 -34.05 33.14
C ASN A 152 -8.84 -33.47 32.53
N GLY A 153 -8.99 -33.57 31.20
CA GLY A 153 -10.16 -33.05 30.50
C GLY A 153 -10.19 -31.54 30.26
N ARG A 154 -9.10 -30.82 30.59
CA ARG A 154 -8.97 -29.36 30.40
C ARG A 154 -7.88 -29.01 29.41
N ALA A 155 -8.12 -27.97 28.62
CA ALA A 155 -7.11 -27.45 27.70
C ALA A 155 -6.04 -26.63 28.45
N GLU A 156 -4.78 -26.94 28.19
CA GLU A 156 -3.62 -26.20 28.71
C GLU A 156 -2.77 -25.68 27.56
N VAL A 157 -2.40 -24.39 27.59
CA VAL A 157 -1.37 -23.84 26.72
C VAL A 157 -0.01 -24.38 27.13
N VAL A 158 0.71 -24.99 26.19
CA VAL A 158 2.05 -25.55 26.42
C VAL A 158 3.15 -24.83 25.66
N GLY A 159 2.78 -23.99 24.69
CA GLY A 159 3.75 -23.28 23.87
C GLY A 159 3.09 -22.30 22.91
N THR A 160 3.87 -21.87 21.93
CA THR A 160 3.42 -21.01 20.83
C THR A 160 3.79 -21.63 19.50
N VAL A 161 2.85 -21.66 18.56
CA VAL A 161 3.08 -22.14 17.19
C VAL A 161 3.62 -21.04 16.28
N GLN A 162 3.44 -19.77 16.65
CA GLN A 162 4.09 -18.67 15.96
C GLN A 162 4.43 -17.50 16.88
N GLU A 163 5.47 -16.76 16.51
CA GLU A 163 5.78 -15.48 17.11
C GLU A 163 4.87 -14.37 16.57
N LEU A 164 4.46 -13.48 17.47
CA LEU A 164 3.73 -12.27 17.12
C LEU A 164 4.66 -11.06 17.14
N ASP A 165 4.41 -10.11 16.25
CA ASP A 165 5.00 -8.78 16.34
C ASP A 165 4.36 -7.97 17.50
N ALA A 166 4.85 -6.75 17.71
CA ALA A 166 4.38 -5.86 18.77
C ALA A 166 2.89 -5.46 18.64
N ARG A 167 2.26 -5.71 17.49
CA ARG A 167 0.87 -5.36 17.18
C ARG A 167 -0.06 -6.57 17.24
N GLY A 168 0.48 -7.78 17.41
CA GLY A 168 -0.28 -9.03 17.52
C GLY A 168 -0.45 -9.79 16.20
N PHE A 169 0.31 -9.46 15.16
CA PHE A 169 0.29 -10.19 13.89
C PHE A 169 1.39 -11.24 13.84
N GLY A 170 1.13 -12.37 13.16
CA GLY A 170 2.12 -13.44 12.99
C GLY A 170 3.33 -13.01 12.18
N LYS A 171 4.52 -12.95 12.78
CA LYS A 171 5.73 -12.47 12.09
C LYS A 171 6.02 -13.24 10.81
N ALA A 172 5.89 -14.57 10.87
CA ALA A 172 6.16 -15.47 9.74
C ALA A 172 5.17 -15.30 8.57
N LEU A 173 3.98 -14.74 8.83
CA LEU A 173 2.94 -14.53 7.82
C LEU A 173 3.15 -13.24 7.01
N TRP A 174 4.00 -12.34 7.49
CA TRP A 174 4.22 -11.02 6.88
C TRP A 174 5.62 -10.90 6.29
N THR A 175 5.69 -10.75 4.97
CA THR A 175 6.94 -10.72 4.21
C THR A 175 7.19 -9.34 3.59
N ARG A 176 8.38 -8.77 3.81
CA ARG A 176 8.74 -7.45 3.27
C ARG A 176 8.81 -7.45 1.74
N MET A 177 8.18 -6.44 1.12
CA MET A 177 8.01 -6.32 -0.33
C MET A 177 9.21 -5.74 -1.11
N ASN A 178 10.29 -5.36 -0.43
CA ASN A 178 11.48 -4.80 -1.08
C ASN A 178 12.32 -5.87 -1.78
#